data_AF-A0A317ZC12-F1
#
_entry.id   AF-A0A317ZC12-F1
#
_cell.length_a   1.000
_cell.length_b   1.000
_cell.length_c   1.000
_cell.angle_alpha   90.00
_cell.angle_beta   90.00
_cell.angle_gamma   90.00
#
_symmetry.space_group_name_H-M   'P 1'
#
loop_
_entity.id
_entity.type
_entity.pdbx_description
1 polymer ?
#
loop_
_entity_poly.entity_id
_entity_poly.type
_entity_poly.pdbx_seq_one_letter_code
_entity_poly.pdbx_strand_id
1 'polypeptide(L)' 'PKLPEGELTKMRANIVCEPSLVVFAQHINLMPLILLGKGEEKTGGRTRPSLVADVFEAFVGALYLDQGL' A
#
# COMPACT_ATOMS: atom_id res chain seq x y z
N PRO A 1 -24.51 10.44 -6.09
CA PRO A 1 -24.12 9.04 -5.71
C PRO A 1 -25.19 8.04 -6.19
N LYS A 2 -24.84 7.13 -7.12
CA LYS A 2 -25.81 6.20 -7.76
C LYS A 2 -25.86 4.81 -7.12
N LEU A 3 -24.90 4.46 -6.26
CA LEU A 3 -24.78 3.15 -5.63
C LEU A 3 -25.17 3.21 -4.14
N PRO A 4 -25.79 2.15 -3.58
CA PRO A 4 -26.03 2.04 -2.14
C PRO A 4 -24.73 2.03 -1.33
N GLU A 5 -24.77 2.57 -0.11
CA GLU A 5 -23.62 2.61 0.81
C GLU A 5 -22.98 1.23 1.06
N GLY A 6 -23.80 0.18 1.16
CA GLY A 6 -23.30 -1.19 1.34
C GLY A 6 -22.44 -1.67 0.17
N GLU A 7 -22.76 -1.28 -1.06
CA GLU A 7 -21.95 -1.60 -2.24
C GLU A 7 -20.68 -0.76 -2.30
N LEU A 8 -20.78 0.54 -1.98
CA LEU A 8 -19.61 1.43 -1.88
C LEU A 8 -18.62 0.93 -0.81
N THR A 9 -19.13 0.45 0.33
CA THR A 9 -18.31 -0.09 1.42
C THR A 9 -17.60 -1.37 1.01
N LYS A 10 -18.30 -2.29 0.32
CA LYS A 10 -17.70 -3.51 -0.24
C LYS A 10 -16.61 -3.17 -1.25
N MET A 11 -16.88 -2.22 -2.15
CA MET A 11 -15.90 -1.78 -3.14
C MET A 11 -14.67 -1.17 -2.47
N ARG A 12 -14.85 -0.30 -1.46
CA ARG A 12 -13.74 0.26 -0.69
C ARG A 12 -12.91 -0.83 -0.03
N ALA A 13 -13.54 -1.79 0.66
CA ALA A 13 -12.82 -2.87 1.35
C ALA A 13 -12.03 -3.77 0.39
N ASN A 14 -12.50 -3.93 -0.85
CA ASN A 14 -11.78 -4.69 -1.87
C ASN A 14 -10.57 -3.93 -2.44
N ILE A 15 -10.64 -2.59 -2.51
CA ILE A 15 -9.56 -1.75 -3.05
C ILE A 15 -8.51 -1.44 -1.98
N VAL A 16 -8.96 -1.08 -0.77
CA VAL A 16 -8.12 -0.70 0.36
C VAL A 16 -7.93 -1.91 1.27
N CYS A 17 -7.10 -2.84 0.80
CA CYS A 17 -6.70 -4.02 1.55
C CYS A 17 -5.27 -4.45 1.17
N GLU A 18 -4.59 -5.11 2.10
CA GLU A 18 -3.18 -5.52 1.96
C GLU A 18 -2.86 -6.17 0.59
N PRO A 19 -3.61 -7.16 0.08
CA PRO A 19 -3.32 -7.75 -1.22
C PRO A 19 -3.36 -6.75 -2.38
N SER A 20 -4.38 -5.89 -2.41
CA SER A 20 -4.54 -4.86 -3.44
C SER A 20 -3.42 -3.82 -3.37
N LEU A 21 -3.04 -3.39 -2.17
CA LEU A 21 -1.96 -2.42 -1.95
C LEU A 21 -0.58 -2.98 -2.36
N VAL A 22 -0.31 -4.26 -2.10
CA VAL A 22 0.91 -4.92 -2.57
C VAL A 22 0.99 -4.92 -4.09
N VAL A 23 -0.12 -5.20 -4.78
CA VAL A 23 -0.19 -5.15 -6.25
C VAL A 23 0.10 -3.74 -6.78
N PHE A 24 -0.48 -2.70 -6.18
CA PHE A 24 -0.17 -1.31 -6.59
C PHE A 24 1.29 -0.95 -6.35
N ALA A 25 1.84 -1.35 -5.21
CA ALA A 25 3.24 -1.12 -4.87
C ALA A 25 4.18 -1.84 -5.87
N GLN A 26 3.82 -3.03 -6.35
CA GLN A 26 4.56 -3.75 -7.39
C GLN A 26 4.52 -3.02 -8.74
N HIS A 27 3.36 -2.48 -9.14
CA HIS A 27 3.22 -1.76 -10.41
C HIS A 27 4.13 -0.52 -10.51
N ILE A 28 4.41 0.13 -9.38
CA ILE A 28 5.32 1.29 -9.33
C ILE A 28 6.75 0.90 -8.92
N ASN A 29 7.05 -0.40 -8.84
CA ASN A 29 8.36 -0.94 -8.44
C ASN A 29 8.85 -0.36 -7.10
N LEU A 30 7.97 -0.32 -6.09
CA LEU A 30 8.29 0.29 -4.79
C LEU A 30 9.21 -0.59 -3.93
N MET A 31 9.14 -1.92 -4.03
CA MET A 31 9.87 -2.84 -3.14
C MET A 31 11.39 -2.60 -3.12
N PRO A 32 12.09 -2.39 -4.25
CA PRO A 32 13.53 -2.13 -4.23
C PRO A 32 13.91 -0.80 -3.57
N LEU A 33 12.97 0.15 -3.48
CA LEU A 33 13.20 1.46 -2.87
C LEU A 33 13.05 1.45 -1.34
N ILE A 34 12.49 0.38 -0.79
CA ILE A 34 12.30 0.24 0.66
C ILE A 34 13.65 0.11 1.35
N LEU A 35 13.94 1.02 2.26
CA LEU A 35 15.11 0.96 3.13
C LEU A 35 14.80 0.07 4.33
N LEU A 36 15.53 -1.03 4.47
CA LEU A 36 15.35 -1.99 5.55
C LEU A 36 16.62 -2.16 6.36
N GLY A 37 16.44 -2.37 7.66
CA GLY A 37 17.53 -2.83 8.52
C GLY A 37 18.00 -4.22 8.10
N LYS A 38 19.28 -4.53 8.36
CA LYS A 38 19.89 -5.82 7.97
C LYS A 38 19.13 -7.05 8.48
N GLY A 39 18.54 -6.96 9.68
CA GLY A 39 17.73 -8.04 10.24
C GLY A 39 16.43 -8.25 9.46
N GLU A 40 15.74 -7.15 9.15
CA GLU A 40 14.48 -7.14 8.43
C GLU A 40 14.62 -7.60 6.98
N GLU A 41 15.72 -7.23 6.33
CA GLU A 41 16.06 -7.73 4.99
C GLU A 41 16.25 -9.26 5.00
N LYS A 42 17.00 -9.78 5.97
CA LYS A 42 17.31 -11.21 6.08
C LYS A 42 16.08 -12.06 6.37
N THR A 43 15.07 -11.52 7.04
CA THR A 43 13.81 -12.20 7.32
C THR A 43 12.78 -12.05 6.19
N GLY A 44 13.15 -11.43 5.07
CA GLY A 44 12.27 -11.28 3.90
C GLY A 44 11.29 -10.11 4.00
N GLY A 45 11.57 -9.10 4.84
CA GLY A 45 10.71 -7.94 5.04
C GLY A 45 10.37 -7.21 3.72
N ARG A 46 11.30 -7.18 2.76
CA ARG A 46 11.11 -6.52 1.44
C ARG A 46 9.95 -7.09 0.64
N THR A 47 9.60 -8.35 0.85
CA THR A 47 8.50 -9.04 0.16
C THR A 47 7.34 -9.38 1.11
N ARG A 48 7.41 -8.97 2.38
CA ARG A 48 6.33 -9.23 3.34
C ARG A 48 5.12 -8.34 3.00
N PRO A 49 3.94 -8.93 2.70
CA PRO A 49 2.77 -8.17 2.27
C PRO A 49 2.38 -7.01 3.19
N SER A 50 2.31 -7.25 4.51
CA SER A 50 1.97 -6.23 5.49
C SER A 50 2.94 -5.04 5.48
N LEU A 51 4.25 -5.29 5.43
CA LEU A 51 5.26 -4.23 5.37
C LEU A 51 5.12 -3.42 4.08
N VAL A 52 4.95 -4.11 2.96
CA VAL A 52 4.83 -3.47 1.64
C VAL A 52 3.56 -2.61 1.57
N ALA A 53 2.44 -3.10 2.10
CA ALA A 53 1.20 -2.34 2.18
C ALA A 53 1.35 -1.09 3.06
N ASP A 54 1.94 -1.22 4.25
CA ASP A 54 2.19 -0.09 5.16
C ASP A 54 3.06 0.99 4.49
N VAL A 55 4.13 0.58 3.80
CA VAL A 55 5.00 1.52 3.07
C VAL A 55 4.26 2.20 1.93
N PHE A 56 3.38 1.49 1.21
CA PHE A 56 2.59 2.08 0.14
C PHE A 56 1.60 3.13 0.68
N GLU A 57 0.91 2.86 1.78
CA GLU A 57 0.04 3.85 2.42
C GLU A 57 0.82 5.07 2.91
N ALA A 58 1.99 4.85 3.53
CA ALA A 58 2.86 5.93 3.96
C ALA A 58 3.36 6.79 2.79
N PHE A 59 3.68 6.16 1.65
CA PHE A 59 4.07 6.87 0.42
C PHE A 59 2.92 7.73 -0.12
N VAL A 60 1.70 7.19 -0.20
CA VAL A 60 0.52 7.95 -0.62
C VAL A 60 0.26 9.12 0.33
N GLY A 61 0.39 8.90 1.64
CA GLY A 61 0.27 9.96 2.65
C GLY A 61 1.32 11.05 2.47
N ALA A 62 2.58 10.69 2.22
CA ALA A 62 3.64 11.64 1.95
C ALA A 62 3.40 12.43 0.65
N LEU A 63 2.96 11.76 -0.42
CA LEU A 63 2.62 12.40 -1.69
C LEU A 63 1.47 13.40 -1.53
N TYR A 64 0.45 13.04 -0.77
CA TYR A 64 -0.66 13.92 -0.44
C TYR A 64 -0.20 15.17 0.33
N LEU A 65 0.69 15.01 1.32
CA LEU A 65 1.24 16.14 2.08
C LEU A 65 2.14 17.04 1.22
N ASP A 66 2.85 16.47 0.25
CA ASP A 66 3.78 17.19 -0.63
C ASP A 66 3.06 17.93 -1.77
N GLN A 67 2.07 17.30 -2.41
CA GLN A 67 1.42 17.81 -3.62
C GLN A 67 0.00 18.36 -3.38
N GLY A 68 -0.60 18.10 -2.22
CA GLY A 68 -2.00 18.46 -1.95
C GLY A 68 -3.00 17.59 -2.70
N LEU A 69 -4.22 18.12 -2.89
CA LEU A 69 -5.36 17.48 -3.55
C LEU A 69 -5.76 18.26 -4.80
#